data_AF-A0A2U1RLE5-F1
#
_entry.id   AF-A0A2U1RLE5-F1
#
_cell.length_a   1.000
_cell.length_b   1.000
_cell.length_c   1.000
_cell.angle_alpha   90.00
_cell.angle_beta   90.00
_cell.angle_gamma   90.00
#
_symmetry.space_group_name_H-M   'P 1'
#
loop_
_entity.id
_entity.type
_entity.pdbx_description
1 polymer ?
#
loop_
_entity_poly.entity_id
_entity_poly.type
_entity_poly.pdbx_seq_one_letter_code
_entity_poly.pdbx_strand_id
1 'polypeptide(L)'
;MKYSVSSLLSRVQRRERREKVKRLAMNVLERHVNLGRFLRMVLFTMMAMGLVLWGSPARATSLTFDLNFEFSGATPPAGTPPWLRATFDDTLDGAGANGVRLTMTALNLTNVEFISEWSFNFDPSLNPTLLTFTAVNNAASVPNSISTGVNAFQADGDGNFDILFDFPPPPGSFAGEFTAGETVVYDLVYTSAISVAAFDFDSAPGGGAGAFRTAAHVQGIGTSGAGSGWIGPTPVPEPATLLLLGSGLMGMGWFGRKRMKGKDDDREA
;
A
#
# COMPACT_ATOMS: atom_id res chain seq x y z
N MET A 1 -103.13 8.90 -3.17
CA MET A 1 -101.70 8.52 -3.16
C MET A 1 -100.84 9.75 -3.45
N LYS A 2 -100.41 10.49 -2.43
CA LYS A 2 -99.46 11.60 -2.58
C LYS A 2 -98.17 11.21 -1.88
N TYR A 3 -97.25 10.58 -2.61
CA TYR A 3 -95.88 10.52 -2.14
C TYR A 3 -95.36 11.95 -2.14
N SER A 4 -95.24 12.53 -0.95
CA SER A 4 -94.68 13.86 -0.76
C SER A 4 -93.30 13.91 -1.40
N VAL A 5 -93.06 14.94 -2.22
CA VAL A 5 -91.78 15.22 -2.91
C VAL A 5 -90.61 15.20 -1.92
N SER A 6 -90.85 15.54 -0.66
CA SER A 6 -89.90 15.43 0.45
C SER A 6 -89.37 13.99 0.66
N SER A 7 -90.22 12.98 0.49
CA SER A 7 -89.82 11.57 0.66
C SER A 7 -88.88 11.11 -0.45
N LEU A 8 -89.09 11.56 -1.70
CA LEU A 8 -88.24 11.25 -2.84
C LEU A 8 -86.87 11.94 -2.72
N LEU A 9 -86.87 13.23 -2.35
CA LEU A 9 -85.62 13.98 -2.11
C LEU A 9 -84.78 13.35 -0.99
N SER A 10 -85.41 12.90 0.10
CA SER A 10 -84.71 12.23 1.19
C SER A 10 -84.06 10.90 0.75
N ARG A 11 -84.67 10.17 -0.18
CA ARG A 11 -84.14 8.91 -0.72
C ARG A 11 -82.97 9.15 -1.66
N VAL A 12 -83.03 10.19 -2.47
CA VAL A 12 -81.94 10.61 -3.38
C VAL A 12 -80.73 11.05 -2.55
N GLN A 13 -80.91 11.93 -1.57
CA GLN A 13 -79.83 12.38 -0.69
C GLN A 13 -79.19 11.23 0.10
N ARG A 14 -79.99 10.24 0.55
CA ARG A 14 -79.47 9.04 1.22
C ARG A 14 -78.66 8.15 0.27
N ARG A 15 -79.05 8.03 -1.01
CA ARG A 15 -78.27 7.28 -2.01
C ARG A 15 -76.94 7.98 -2.31
N GLU A 16 -76.96 9.30 -2.51
CA GLU A 16 -75.73 10.07 -2.76
C GLU A 16 -74.76 9.99 -1.57
N ARG A 17 -75.25 10.12 -0.34
CA ARG A 17 -74.40 9.94 0.85
C ARG A 17 -73.82 8.53 0.94
N ARG A 18 -74.59 7.49 0.64
CA ARG A 18 -74.10 6.10 0.63
C ARG A 18 -73.03 5.88 -0.42
N GLU A 19 -73.22 6.41 -1.63
CA GLU A 19 -72.23 6.31 -2.70
C GLU A 19 -70.96 7.11 -2.37
N LYS A 20 -71.09 8.30 -1.77
CA LYS A 20 -69.93 9.09 -1.33
C LYS A 20 -69.14 8.36 -0.24
N VAL A 21 -69.82 7.74 0.73
CA VAL A 21 -69.17 6.94 1.79
C VAL A 21 -68.49 5.70 1.21
N LYS A 22 -69.13 4.97 0.28
CA LYS A 22 -68.50 3.83 -0.39
C LYS A 22 -67.26 4.22 -1.19
N ARG A 23 -67.31 5.31 -1.94
CA ARG A 23 -66.15 5.83 -2.68
C ARG A 23 -65.01 6.23 -1.76
N LEU A 24 -65.32 6.87 -0.63
CA LEU A 24 -64.31 7.19 0.39
C LEU A 24 -63.69 5.93 1.00
N ALA A 25 -64.49 4.92 1.36
CA ALA A 25 -64.00 3.67 1.92
C ALA A 25 -63.11 2.89 0.93
N MET A 26 -63.48 2.82 -0.35
CA MET A 26 -62.65 2.16 -1.38
C MET A 26 -61.33 2.91 -1.60
N ASN A 27 -61.35 4.24 -1.67
CA ASN A 27 -60.13 5.04 -1.82
C ASN A 27 -59.17 4.87 -0.63
N VAL A 28 -59.69 4.70 0.59
CA VAL A 28 -58.87 4.42 1.79
C VAL A 28 -58.27 3.01 1.74
N LEU A 29 -59.06 2.01 1.33
CA LEU A 29 -58.60 0.62 1.22
C LEU A 29 -57.51 0.46 0.15
N GLU A 30 -57.67 1.09 -1.02
CA GLU A 30 -56.67 1.08 -2.10
C GLU A 30 -55.35 1.73 -1.64
N ARG A 31 -55.42 2.83 -0.88
CA ARG A 31 -54.22 3.47 -0.31
C ARG A 31 -53.49 2.54 0.66
N HIS A 32 -54.20 1.78 1.50
CA HIS A 32 -53.57 0.84 2.44
C HIS A 32 -52.96 -0.39 1.74
N VAL A 33 -53.63 -0.94 0.73
CA VAL A 33 -53.10 -2.07 -0.06
C VAL A 33 -51.85 -1.65 -0.85
N ASN A 34 -51.85 -0.46 -1.45
CA ASN A 34 -50.70 0.06 -2.18
C ASN A 34 -49.52 0.38 -1.25
N LEU A 35 -49.78 0.87 -0.03
CA LEU A 35 -48.74 1.12 0.98
C LEU A 35 -48.04 -0.17 1.43
N GLY A 36 -48.81 -1.26 1.65
CA GLY A 36 -48.23 -2.56 2.02
C GLY A 36 -47.40 -3.20 0.90
N ARG A 37 -47.83 -3.04 -0.37
CA ARG A 37 -47.06 -3.50 -1.54
C ARG A 37 -45.77 -2.70 -1.73
N PHE A 38 -45.83 -1.38 -1.56
CA PHE A 38 -44.67 -0.51 -1.63
C PHE A 38 -43.64 -0.84 -0.53
N LEU A 39 -44.09 -1.01 0.71
CA LEU A 39 -43.21 -1.32 1.84
C LEU A 39 -42.49 -2.68 1.68
N ARG A 40 -43.19 -3.71 1.16
CA ARG A 40 -42.58 -5.01 0.86
C ARG A 40 -41.56 -4.93 -0.27
N MET A 41 -41.81 -4.11 -1.29
CA MET A 41 -40.88 -3.91 -2.40
C MET A 41 -39.60 -3.22 -1.91
N VAL A 42 -39.72 -2.16 -1.09
CA VAL A 42 -38.58 -1.46 -0.49
C VAL A 42 -37.73 -2.39 0.39
N LEU A 43 -38.37 -3.20 1.25
CA LEU A 43 -37.66 -4.18 2.10
C LEU A 43 -36.90 -5.22 1.27
N PHE A 44 -37.49 -5.70 0.17
CA PHE A 44 -36.83 -6.66 -0.74
C PHE A 44 -35.65 -6.02 -1.48
N THR A 45 -35.78 -4.75 -1.89
CA THR A 45 -34.67 -4.01 -2.53
C THR A 45 -33.53 -3.72 -1.56
N MET A 46 -33.84 -3.36 -0.31
CA MET A 46 -32.81 -3.15 0.72
C MET A 46 -32.07 -4.45 1.08
N MET A 47 -32.78 -5.57 1.15
CA MET A 47 -32.16 -6.88 1.39
C MET A 47 -31.29 -7.33 0.21
N ALA A 48 -31.71 -7.06 -1.03
CA ALA A 48 -30.92 -7.32 -2.23
C ALA A 48 -29.66 -6.42 -2.33
N MET A 49 -29.75 -5.15 -1.93
CA MET A 49 -28.58 -4.26 -1.83
C MET A 49 -27.60 -4.68 -0.72
N GLY A 50 -28.10 -5.22 0.40
CA GLY A 50 -27.25 -5.74 1.48
C GLY A 50 -26.39 -6.94 1.05
N LEU A 51 -26.89 -7.80 0.16
CA LEU A 51 -26.17 -8.97 -0.35
C LEU A 51 -25.08 -8.63 -1.37
N VAL A 52 -25.15 -7.48 -2.05
CA VAL A 52 -24.11 -7.03 -3.00
C VAL A 52 -22.90 -6.40 -2.28
N LEU A 53 -23.07 -5.95 -1.03
CA LEU A 53 -22.03 -5.24 -0.27
C LEU A 53 -21.18 -6.14 0.64
N TRP A 54 -21.46 -7.45 0.73
CA TRP A 54 -20.75 -8.36 1.63
C TRP A 54 -19.71 -9.28 0.98
N GLY A 55 -19.52 -9.18 -0.33
CA GLY A 55 -18.58 -10.02 -1.07
C GLY A 55 -17.47 -9.24 -1.75
N SER A 56 -16.80 -8.30 -1.08
CA SER A 56 -15.51 -7.85 -1.59
C SER A 56 -14.52 -9.00 -1.38
N PRO A 57 -13.96 -9.62 -2.44
CA PRO A 57 -12.86 -10.56 -2.24
C PRO A 57 -11.74 -9.78 -1.54
N ALA A 58 -11.22 -10.32 -0.43
CA ALA A 58 -10.01 -9.81 0.18
C ALA A 58 -8.91 -9.84 -0.90
N ARG A 59 -8.50 -8.66 -1.37
CA ARG A 59 -7.36 -8.56 -2.29
C ARG A 59 -6.13 -8.60 -1.42
N ALA A 60 -5.19 -9.48 -1.73
CA ALA A 60 -3.86 -9.42 -1.13
C ALA A 60 -3.28 -8.03 -1.43
N THR A 61 -2.90 -7.29 -0.39
CA THR A 61 -2.12 -6.07 -0.55
C THR A 61 -0.74 -6.50 -1.01
N SER A 62 -0.14 -5.75 -1.94
CA SER A 62 1.21 -5.99 -2.41
C SER A 62 2.02 -4.69 -2.37
N LEU A 63 3.29 -4.81 -2.01
CA LEU A 63 4.28 -3.74 -2.03
C LEU A 63 5.40 -4.17 -2.97
N THR A 64 5.68 -3.37 -4.01
CA THR A 64 6.66 -3.71 -5.04
C THR A 64 7.75 -2.65 -5.13
N PHE A 65 9.00 -3.11 -5.13
CA PHE A 65 10.19 -2.29 -5.32
C PHE A 65 10.90 -2.71 -6.60
N ASP A 66 10.96 -1.78 -7.55
CA ASP A 66 11.74 -1.92 -8.78
C ASP A 66 13.11 -1.27 -8.58
N LEU A 67 14.18 -2.05 -8.66
CA LEU A 67 15.55 -1.56 -8.51
C LEU A 67 16.06 -1.16 -9.89
N ASN A 68 15.98 0.14 -10.16
CA ASN A 68 16.18 0.76 -11.46
C ASN A 68 17.20 1.90 -11.45
N PHE A 69 17.84 2.13 -10.30
CA PHE A 69 18.80 3.20 -10.09
C PHE A 69 20.07 2.64 -9.46
N GLU A 70 21.22 2.90 -10.10
CA GLU A 70 22.53 2.64 -9.53
C GLU A 70 22.92 3.88 -8.70
N PHE A 71 23.25 3.67 -7.43
CA PHE A 71 23.47 4.78 -6.48
C PHE A 71 24.88 4.83 -5.90
N SER A 72 25.69 3.78 -6.08
CA SER A 72 27.08 3.75 -5.63
C SER A 72 28.02 4.64 -6.46
N GLY A 73 27.57 5.15 -7.61
CA GLY A 73 28.42 5.86 -8.56
C GLY A 73 29.41 4.94 -9.29
N ALA A 74 29.15 3.64 -9.28
CA ALA A 74 29.94 2.60 -9.91
C ALA A 74 29.41 2.28 -11.32
N THR A 75 29.45 1.00 -11.73
CA THR A 75 28.94 0.59 -13.05
C THR A 75 27.52 0.05 -12.92
N PRO A 76 26.51 0.61 -13.62
CA PRO A 76 25.16 0.06 -13.61
C PRO A 76 25.11 -1.29 -14.33
N PRO A 77 24.22 -2.22 -13.92
CA PRO A 77 24.03 -3.47 -14.66
C PRO A 77 23.68 -3.21 -16.12
N ALA A 78 24.16 -4.09 -17.00
CA ALA A 78 24.21 -3.89 -18.45
C ALA A 78 22.83 -4.00 -19.14
N GLY A 79 21.89 -4.74 -18.55
CA GLY A 79 20.54 -4.86 -19.09
C GLY A 79 19.69 -3.62 -18.85
N THR A 80 18.42 -3.65 -19.29
CA THR A 80 17.52 -2.50 -19.16
C THR A 80 16.84 -2.45 -17.79
N PRO A 81 16.83 -1.32 -17.07
CA PRO A 81 16.05 -1.19 -15.85
C PRO A 81 14.55 -1.46 -16.03
N PRO A 82 13.83 -1.95 -15.00
CA PRO A 82 14.36 -2.37 -13.69
C PRO A 82 15.17 -3.65 -13.81
N TRP A 83 16.31 -3.71 -13.13
CA TRP A 83 17.18 -4.89 -13.18
C TRP A 83 16.65 -5.99 -12.26
N LEU A 84 16.22 -5.59 -11.07
CA LEU A 84 15.66 -6.48 -10.05
C LEU A 84 14.29 -5.97 -9.59
N ARG A 85 13.49 -6.88 -9.05
CA ARG A 85 12.22 -6.57 -8.39
C ARG A 85 12.05 -7.37 -7.11
N ALA A 86 11.70 -6.68 -6.04
CA ALA A 86 11.17 -7.31 -4.82
C ALA A 86 9.68 -7.02 -4.72
N THR A 87 8.88 -8.04 -4.39
CA THR A 87 7.45 -7.91 -4.10
C THR A 87 7.15 -8.55 -2.77
N PHE A 88 6.59 -7.77 -1.84
CA PHE A 88 5.93 -8.29 -0.65
C PHE A 88 4.44 -8.42 -0.93
N ASP A 89 3.81 -9.49 -0.47
CA ASP A 89 2.36 -9.65 -0.50
C ASP A 89 1.80 -10.32 0.76
N ASP A 90 0.56 -9.98 1.11
CA ASP A 90 -0.13 -10.51 2.31
C ASP A 90 -0.79 -11.89 2.05
N THR A 91 -0.31 -12.69 1.08
CA THR A 91 -0.95 -14.01 0.82
C THR A 91 -0.83 -14.98 1.99
N LEU A 92 0.14 -14.77 2.89
CA LEU A 92 0.30 -15.54 4.12
C LEU A 92 -0.69 -15.17 5.22
N ASP A 93 -1.07 -13.90 5.34
CA ASP A 93 -1.97 -13.42 6.40
C ASP A 93 -3.40 -13.98 6.23
N GLY A 94 -3.82 -14.25 4.98
CA GLY A 94 -5.06 -14.96 4.69
C GLY A 94 -5.15 -16.38 5.29
N ALA A 95 -4.02 -16.95 5.73
CA ALA A 95 -3.94 -18.23 6.43
C ALA A 95 -3.74 -18.10 7.95
N GLY A 96 -3.74 -16.87 8.50
CA GLY A 96 -3.48 -16.61 9.93
C GLY A 96 -2.02 -16.77 10.34
N ALA A 97 -1.09 -16.66 9.39
CA ALA A 97 0.32 -16.98 9.57
C ALA A 97 1.18 -15.83 10.13
N ASN A 98 0.59 -14.67 10.47
CA ASN A 98 1.32 -13.49 10.98
C ASN A 98 2.55 -13.14 10.10
N GLY A 99 2.37 -13.15 8.78
CA GLY A 99 3.50 -13.06 7.87
C GLY A 99 3.13 -12.56 6.50
N VAL A 100 4.17 -12.28 5.73
CA VAL A 100 4.10 -11.84 4.34
C VAL A 100 4.95 -12.76 3.48
N ARG A 101 4.69 -12.77 2.17
CA ARG A 101 5.55 -13.43 1.19
C ARG A 101 6.42 -12.40 0.49
N LEU A 102 7.74 -12.64 0.47
CA LEU A 102 8.72 -11.90 -0.32
C LEU A 102 9.05 -12.70 -1.58
N THR A 103 8.85 -12.11 -2.75
CA THR A 103 9.31 -12.60 -4.05
C THR A 103 10.40 -11.68 -4.57
N MET A 104 11.60 -12.22 -4.77
CA MET A 104 12.76 -11.55 -5.35
C MET A 104 13.01 -12.08 -6.75
N THR A 105 13.13 -11.21 -7.75
CA THR A 105 13.31 -11.60 -9.15
C THR A 105 14.43 -10.81 -9.81
N ALA A 106 15.30 -11.51 -10.53
CA ALA A 106 16.29 -10.92 -11.44
C ALA A 106 15.67 -10.76 -12.83
N LEU A 107 15.15 -9.57 -13.12
CA LEU A 107 14.34 -9.31 -14.32
C LEU A 107 15.19 -9.17 -15.59
N ASN A 108 16.16 -8.27 -15.54
CA ASN A 108 16.88 -7.81 -16.72
C ASN A 108 18.39 -7.71 -16.46
N LEU A 109 18.93 -8.65 -15.68
CA LEU A 109 20.38 -8.87 -15.63
C LEU A 109 20.86 -9.57 -16.90
N THR A 110 22.15 -9.48 -17.18
CA THR A 110 22.82 -10.23 -18.27
C THR A 110 23.53 -11.47 -17.74
N ASN A 111 23.87 -12.42 -18.61
CA ASN A 111 24.26 -13.79 -18.22
C ASN A 111 25.53 -13.93 -17.36
N VAL A 112 26.29 -12.86 -17.14
CA VAL A 112 27.47 -12.86 -16.25
C VAL A 112 27.20 -12.11 -14.94
N GLU A 113 26.07 -11.39 -14.86
CA GLU A 113 25.69 -10.59 -13.72
C GLU A 113 24.91 -11.43 -12.71
N PHE A 114 25.21 -11.21 -11.44
CA PHE A 114 24.57 -11.92 -10.34
C PHE A 114 24.41 -11.00 -9.14
N ILE A 115 23.44 -11.36 -8.30
CA ILE A 115 23.13 -10.66 -7.05
C ILE A 115 23.94 -11.34 -5.95
N SER A 116 24.79 -10.58 -5.29
CA SER A 116 25.56 -11.07 -4.14
C SER A 116 24.93 -10.70 -2.80
N GLU A 117 24.24 -9.56 -2.73
CA GLU A 117 23.58 -9.11 -1.51
C GLU A 117 22.24 -8.45 -1.86
N TRP A 118 21.22 -8.64 -1.03
CA TRP A 118 19.95 -7.92 -1.13
C TRP A 118 19.41 -7.58 0.26
N SER A 119 19.30 -6.30 0.55
CA SER A 119 18.90 -5.75 1.86
C SER A 119 17.51 -5.11 1.86
N PHE A 120 16.83 -5.21 3.00
CA PHE A 120 15.47 -4.69 3.22
C PHE A 120 15.34 -4.03 4.60
N ASN A 121 14.44 -3.04 4.70
CA ASN A 121 14.06 -2.44 5.98
C ASN A 121 12.86 -3.15 6.59
N PHE A 122 12.71 -3.00 7.89
CA PHE A 122 11.58 -3.46 8.67
C PHE A 122 11.02 -2.32 9.53
N ASP A 123 9.83 -2.51 10.09
CA ASP A 123 9.19 -1.52 10.94
C ASP A 123 10.10 -1.18 12.14
N PRO A 124 10.52 0.08 12.31
CA PRO A 124 11.45 0.48 13.37
C PRO A 124 10.87 0.34 14.78
N SER A 125 9.56 0.10 14.92
CA SER A 125 8.91 -0.22 16.19
C SER A 125 8.94 -1.71 16.53
N LEU A 126 9.36 -2.57 15.60
CA LEU A 126 9.47 -4.02 15.74
C LEU A 126 10.94 -4.46 15.77
N ASN A 127 11.20 -5.65 16.29
CA ASN A 127 12.57 -6.19 16.34
C ASN A 127 12.78 -7.17 15.17
N PRO A 128 13.61 -6.84 14.16
CA PRO A 128 13.80 -7.69 12.98
C PRO A 128 14.37 -9.07 13.32
N THR A 129 15.06 -9.24 14.46
CA THR A 129 15.61 -10.55 14.88
C THR A 129 14.55 -11.57 15.28
N LEU A 130 13.27 -11.18 15.35
CA LEU A 130 12.15 -12.07 15.62
C LEU A 130 11.46 -12.55 14.32
N LEU A 131 11.97 -12.14 13.15
CA LEU A 131 11.54 -12.69 11.86
C LEU A 131 12.09 -14.11 11.67
N THR A 132 11.26 -14.94 11.06
CA THR A 132 11.63 -16.27 10.59
C THR A 132 11.42 -16.34 9.08
N PHE A 133 12.35 -17.01 8.39
CA PHE A 133 12.39 -17.06 6.92
C PHE A 133 12.25 -18.50 6.46
N THR A 134 11.27 -18.78 5.61
CA THR A 134 11.05 -20.11 5.05
C THR A 134 11.04 -20.03 3.53
N ALA A 135 11.94 -20.77 2.86
CA ALA A 135 11.94 -20.84 1.41
C ALA A 135 10.65 -21.52 0.91
N VAL A 136 10.00 -20.93 -0.09
CA VAL A 136 8.73 -21.41 -0.64
C VAL A 136 8.94 -22.19 -1.93
N ASN A 137 9.85 -21.72 -2.79
CA ASN A 137 10.16 -22.38 -4.04
C ASN A 137 11.51 -23.09 -3.97
N ASN A 138 11.67 -24.12 -4.79
CA ASN A 138 12.95 -24.81 -4.99
C ASN A 138 13.77 -24.03 -6.03
N ALA A 139 14.11 -22.78 -5.72
CA ALA A 139 15.02 -22.00 -6.56
C ALA A 139 16.39 -22.68 -6.62
N ALA A 140 17.09 -22.58 -7.75
CA ALA A 140 18.49 -23.00 -7.84
C ALA A 140 19.38 -22.15 -6.91
N SER A 141 18.96 -20.91 -6.69
CA SER A 141 19.70 -19.89 -5.95
C SER A 141 19.24 -19.85 -4.52
N VAL A 142 20.21 -20.02 -3.62
CA VAL A 142 19.99 -20.13 -2.17
C VAL A 142 20.97 -19.18 -1.49
N PRO A 143 20.51 -18.24 -0.65
CA PRO A 143 21.38 -17.42 0.16
C PRO A 143 22.30 -18.28 1.03
N ASN A 144 23.57 -17.90 1.13
CA ASN A 144 24.50 -18.43 2.13
C ASN A 144 24.00 -18.16 3.54
N SER A 145 23.42 -16.97 3.75
CA SER A 145 22.84 -16.56 5.01
C SER A 145 21.70 -15.56 4.81
N ILE A 146 20.81 -15.53 5.80
CA ILE A 146 19.82 -14.47 5.97
C ILE A 146 20.05 -13.89 7.36
N SER A 147 20.51 -12.65 7.41
CA SER A 147 20.90 -11.96 8.64
C SER A 147 19.88 -10.87 8.98
N THR A 148 19.67 -10.62 10.28
CA THR A 148 18.75 -9.60 10.77
C THR A 148 19.38 -8.79 11.91
N GLY A 149 19.02 -7.52 12.02
CA GLY A 149 19.47 -6.63 13.09
C GLY A 149 19.11 -5.18 12.80
N VAL A 150 18.74 -4.41 13.83
CA VAL A 150 18.27 -3.03 13.65
C VAL A 150 19.37 -2.16 13.03
N ASN A 151 19.12 -1.66 11.81
CA ASN A 151 20.06 -0.83 11.03
C ASN A 151 21.49 -1.41 10.99
N ALA A 152 21.60 -2.74 10.84
CA ALA A 152 22.87 -3.46 11.00
C ALA A 152 23.66 -3.64 9.71
N PHE A 153 23.04 -3.47 8.54
CA PHE A 153 23.64 -3.80 7.25
C PHE A 153 23.73 -2.58 6.34
N GLN A 154 24.93 -2.17 5.95
CA GLN A 154 25.16 -0.96 5.16
C GLN A 154 25.32 -1.30 3.67
N ALA A 155 24.66 -0.55 2.78
CA ALA A 155 24.78 -0.71 1.32
C ALA A 155 25.67 0.40 0.70
N ASP A 156 26.84 0.03 0.19
CA ASP A 156 27.84 0.97 -0.37
C ASP A 156 28.20 2.18 0.50
N GLY A 157 28.34 2.00 1.81
CA GLY A 157 28.62 3.12 2.70
C GLY A 157 27.44 4.09 2.88
N ASP A 158 26.26 3.78 2.32
CA ASP A 158 24.99 4.45 2.59
C ASP A 158 23.93 3.47 3.08
N GLY A 159 22.76 3.97 3.52
CA GLY A 159 21.59 3.20 3.91
C GLY A 159 21.87 2.01 4.83
N ASN A 160 21.54 2.14 6.11
CA ASN A 160 21.55 1.00 7.02
C ASN A 160 20.19 0.29 6.99
N PHE A 161 20.22 -1.02 6.75
CA PHE A 161 19.07 -1.91 6.59
C PHE A 161 18.96 -2.91 7.74
N ASP A 162 17.79 -3.54 7.84
CA ASP A 162 17.44 -4.44 8.94
C ASP A 162 17.59 -5.93 8.62
N ILE A 163 17.53 -6.28 7.35
CA ILE A 163 17.55 -7.64 6.83
C ILE A 163 18.54 -7.69 5.67
N LEU A 164 19.42 -8.70 5.65
CA LEU A 164 20.37 -8.96 4.57
C LEU A 164 20.25 -10.41 4.10
N PHE A 165 19.95 -10.59 2.82
CA PHE A 165 20.15 -11.85 2.10
C PHE A 165 21.53 -11.82 1.44
N ASP A 166 22.41 -12.72 1.85
CA ASP A 166 23.75 -12.88 1.30
C ASP A 166 23.76 -14.11 0.38
N PHE A 167 23.95 -13.90 -0.92
CA PHE A 167 23.88 -14.92 -1.97
C PHE A 167 25.27 -15.32 -2.47
N PRO A 168 25.42 -16.54 -3.02
CA PRO A 168 26.64 -16.93 -3.69
C PRO A 168 27.08 -15.97 -4.79
N PRO A 169 28.40 -15.85 -5.01
CA PRO A 169 29.47 -16.69 -4.46
C PRO A 169 30.20 -16.08 -3.24
N PRO A 170 30.32 -16.77 -2.07
CA PRO A 170 31.52 -16.65 -1.24
C PRO A 170 32.64 -17.53 -1.85
N PRO A 171 33.92 -17.38 -1.48
CA PRO A 171 35.05 -17.84 -2.30
C PRO A 171 34.97 -19.33 -2.67
N GLY A 172 34.81 -19.62 -3.98
CA GLY A 172 35.09 -20.93 -4.56
C GLY A 172 33.97 -21.63 -5.34
N SER A 173 32.74 -21.11 -5.41
CA SER A 173 31.66 -21.75 -6.20
C SER A 173 30.63 -20.77 -6.75
N PHE A 174 30.44 -20.81 -8.07
CA PHE A 174 29.34 -20.12 -8.81
C PHE A 174 28.02 -20.92 -8.76
N ALA A 175 28.02 -22.10 -8.12
CA ALA A 175 26.79 -22.88 -7.98
C ALA A 175 25.83 -22.21 -6.99
N GLY A 176 24.62 -21.92 -7.45
CA GLY A 176 23.57 -21.28 -6.64
C GLY A 176 23.62 -19.74 -6.63
N GLU A 177 24.39 -19.14 -7.55
CA GLU A 177 24.35 -17.69 -7.79
C GLU A 177 22.96 -17.24 -8.21
N PHE A 178 22.50 -16.14 -7.64
CA PHE A 178 21.24 -15.55 -8.03
C PHE A 178 21.43 -14.70 -9.31
N THR A 179 21.13 -15.31 -10.46
CA THR A 179 21.45 -14.79 -11.80
C THR A 179 20.21 -14.38 -12.60
N ALA A 180 20.42 -13.89 -13.82
CA ALA A 180 19.38 -13.41 -14.73
C ALA A 180 18.22 -14.39 -14.94
N GLY A 181 16.99 -13.90 -14.80
CA GLY A 181 15.76 -14.65 -15.04
C GLY A 181 15.29 -15.51 -13.86
N GLU A 182 16.08 -15.59 -12.78
CA GLU A 182 15.72 -16.38 -11.61
C GLU A 182 14.75 -15.66 -10.68
N THR A 183 14.08 -16.44 -9.85
CA THR A 183 13.18 -15.94 -8.81
C THR A 183 13.33 -16.79 -7.56
N VAL A 184 13.46 -16.12 -6.42
CA VAL A 184 13.55 -16.72 -5.09
C VAL A 184 12.40 -16.18 -4.25
N VAL A 185 11.72 -17.08 -3.53
CA VAL A 185 10.50 -16.76 -2.76
C VAL A 185 10.66 -17.23 -1.32
N TYR A 186 10.43 -16.31 -0.38
CA TYR A 186 10.46 -16.56 1.05
C TYR A 186 9.16 -16.13 1.72
N ASP A 187 8.70 -16.96 2.65
CA ASP A 187 7.71 -16.58 3.65
C ASP A 187 8.44 -15.98 4.85
N LEU A 188 8.04 -14.76 5.21
CA LEU A 188 8.55 -14.01 6.36
C LEU A 188 7.47 -14.00 7.42
N VAL A 189 7.69 -14.75 8.50
CA VAL A 189 6.76 -14.87 9.62
C VAL A 189 7.32 -14.19 10.85
N TYR A 190 6.48 -13.43 11.53
CA TYR A 190 6.82 -12.71 12.75
C TYR A 190 6.06 -13.27 13.96
N THR A 191 6.52 -12.93 15.17
CA THR A 191 5.89 -13.39 16.42
C THR A 191 4.50 -12.80 16.67
N SER A 192 4.12 -11.76 15.94
CA SER A 192 2.81 -11.12 15.95
C SER A 192 2.39 -10.76 14.52
N ALA A 193 1.11 -10.46 14.29
CA ALA A 193 0.63 -10.06 12.98
C ALA A 193 1.44 -8.88 12.41
N ILE A 194 1.85 -9.02 11.16
CA ILE A 194 2.49 -8.01 10.33
C ILE A 194 1.82 -8.01 8.96
N SER A 195 1.94 -6.90 8.23
CA SER A 195 1.50 -6.78 6.85
C SER A 195 2.63 -6.26 5.97
N VAL A 196 2.43 -6.18 4.66
CA VAL A 196 3.42 -5.60 3.73
C VAL A 196 3.91 -4.21 4.13
N ALA A 197 3.09 -3.44 4.85
CA ALA A 197 3.46 -2.11 5.33
C ALA A 197 4.64 -2.13 6.32
N ALA A 198 4.90 -3.27 6.98
CA ALA A 198 6.05 -3.44 7.86
C ALA A 198 7.40 -3.36 7.12
N PHE A 199 7.41 -3.34 5.78
CA PHE A 199 8.61 -3.27 4.95
C PHE A 199 8.65 -1.97 4.10
N ASP A 200 7.73 -1.03 4.35
CA ASP A 200 7.59 0.24 3.62
C ASP A 200 8.38 1.38 4.30
N PHE A 201 9.62 1.10 4.70
CA PHE A 201 10.46 2.06 5.44
C PHE A 201 11.73 2.39 4.68
N ASP A 202 12.12 3.67 4.73
CA ASP A 202 13.41 4.10 4.21
C ASP A 202 14.53 3.67 5.16
N SER A 203 15.70 3.35 4.60
CA SER A 203 16.86 2.96 5.37
C SER A 203 17.32 4.08 6.30
N ALA A 204 17.91 3.72 7.44
CA ALA A 204 18.54 4.73 8.27
C ALA A 204 19.74 5.35 7.55
N PRO A 205 20.04 6.65 7.74
CA PRO A 205 21.16 7.30 7.08
C PRO A 205 22.47 6.57 7.35
N GLY A 206 23.23 6.28 6.29
CA GLY A 206 24.59 5.72 6.37
C GLY A 206 25.65 6.61 5.73
N GLY A 207 25.25 7.37 4.70
CA GLY A 207 26.12 8.14 3.82
C GLY A 207 25.38 9.32 3.17
N GLY A 208 25.60 9.56 1.86
CA GLY A 208 25.13 10.77 1.16
C GLY A 208 24.43 10.56 -0.20
N ALA A 209 24.24 9.32 -0.65
CA ALA A 209 23.46 8.93 -1.83
C ALA A 209 21.93 8.91 -1.58
N GLY A 210 21.49 8.82 -0.32
CA GLY A 210 20.09 8.98 0.10
C GLY A 210 19.55 7.79 0.88
N ALA A 211 18.27 7.87 1.23
CA ALA A 211 17.56 6.79 1.91
C ALA A 211 16.80 5.92 0.88
N PHE A 212 16.84 4.60 1.08
CA PHE A 212 16.30 3.62 0.15
C PHE A 212 15.43 2.60 0.86
N ARG A 213 14.35 2.14 0.21
CA ARG A 213 13.47 1.07 0.72
C ARG A 213 14.13 -0.31 0.74
N THR A 214 15.02 -0.54 -0.21
CA THR A 214 15.77 -1.77 -0.41
C THR A 214 16.98 -1.45 -1.28
N ALA A 215 18.05 -2.24 -1.14
CA ALA A 215 19.23 -2.14 -1.98
C ALA A 215 19.77 -3.53 -2.30
N ALA A 216 20.39 -3.69 -3.47
CA ALA A 216 21.04 -4.93 -3.86
C ALA A 216 22.42 -4.66 -4.47
N HIS A 217 23.36 -5.54 -4.20
CA HIS A 217 24.70 -5.51 -4.77
C HIS A 217 24.78 -6.47 -5.95
N VAL A 218 24.96 -5.90 -7.15
CA VAL A 218 25.13 -6.66 -8.39
C VAL A 218 26.61 -6.68 -8.75
N GLN A 219 27.11 -7.87 -9.07
CA GLN A 219 28.48 -8.11 -9.50
C GLN A 219 28.51 -8.71 -10.91
N GLY A 220 29.71 -8.91 -11.45
CA GLY A 220 29.87 -9.46 -12.80
C GLY A 220 29.54 -8.47 -13.91
N ILE A 221 29.54 -7.17 -13.62
CA ILE A 221 29.09 -6.12 -14.54
C ILE A 221 30.18 -5.81 -15.58
N GLY A 222 29.74 -5.57 -16.82
CA GLY A 222 30.59 -5.13 -17.92
C GLY A 222 31.31 -6.27 -18.66
N THR A 223 32.06 -5.90 -19.71
CA THR A 223 32.63 -6.87 -20.67
C THR A 223 33.67 -7.83 -20.09
N SER A 224 34.34 -7.45 -19.00
CA SER A 224 35.28 -8.32 -18.29
C SER A 224 34.67 -8.99 -17.05
N GLY A 225 33.41 -8.70 -16.72
CA GLY A 225 32.77 -9.17 -15.48
C GLY A 225 33.44 -8.66 -14.20
N ALA A 226 34.28 -7.62 -14.29
CA ALA A 226 35.04 -7.08 -13.16
C ALA A 226 34.32 -5.92 -12.45
N GLY A 227 33.21 -5.44 -13.02
CA GLY A 227 32.43 -4.36 -12.42
C GLY A 227 31.46 -4.88 -11.35
N SER A 228 31.12 -3.99 -10.44
CA SER A 228 30.00 -4.15 -9.52
C SER A 228 29.34 -2.81 -9.26
N GLY A 229 28.15 -2.85 -8.66
CA GLY A 229 27.42 -1.65 -8.29
C GLY A 229 26.25 -1.98 -7.37
N TRP A 230 25.89 -1.01 -6.55
CA TRP A 230 24.72 -1.06 -5.69
C TRP A 230 23.55 -0.35 -6.36
N ILE A 231 22.43 -1.06 -6.40
CA ILE A 231 21.20 -0.60 -7.02
C ILE A 231 20.07 -0.55 -6.00
N GLY A 232 19.16 0.39 -6.20
CA GLY A 232 17.97 0.58 -5.39
C GLY A 232 16.83 1.12 -6.24
N PRO A 233 15.62 1.28 -5.66
CA PRO A 233 14.60 2.12 -6.25
C PRO A 233 15.13 3.55 -6.42
N THR A 234 14.62 4.29 -7.40
CA THR A 234 14.90 5.73 -7.48
C THR A 234 14.60 6.38 -6.14
N PRO A 235 15.56 7.09 -5.52
CA PRO A 235 15.35 7.72 -4.23
C PRO A 235 14.12 8.62 -4.30
N VAL A 236 13.26 8.54 -3.29
CA VAL A 236 12.12 9.45 -3.19
C VAL A 236 12.71 10.84 -2.92
N PRO A 237 12.50 11.83 -3.81
CA PRO A 237 13.01 13.18 -3.57
C PRO A 237 12.48 13.66 -2.23
N GLU A 238 13.35 14.12 -1.34
CA GLU A 238 12.92 14.72 -0.08
C GLU A 238 11.81 15.71 -0.38
N PRO A 239 10.63 15.58 0.24
CA PRO A 239 9.49 16.35 -0.18
C PRO A 239 9.82 17.84 -0.08
N ALA A 240 9.47 18.58 -1.13
CA ALA A 240 9.65 20.03 -1.22
C ALA A 240 9.01 20.79 -0.03
N THR A 241 8.26 20.10 0.83
CA THR A 241 7.81 20.55 2.14
C THR A 241 8.95 21.00 3.05
N LEU A 242 10.15 20.38 3.01
CA LEU A 242 11.30 20.86 3.81
C LEU A 242 11.81 22.21 3.29
N LEU A 243 11.87 22.38 1.96
CA LEU A 243 12.20 23.66 1.33
C LEU A 243 11.11 24.71 1.60
N LEU A 244 9.83 24.33 1.54
CA LEU A 244 8.70 25.20 1.83
C LEU A 244 8.66 25.61 3.31
N LEU A 245 8.96 24.67 4.22
CA LEU A 245 9.06 24.93 5.65
C LEU A 245 10.23 25.87 5.94
N GLY A 246 11.41 25.59 5.36
CA GLY A 246 12.60 26.42 5.51
C GLY A 246 12.38 27.84 4.97
N SER A 247 11.84 27.96 3.75
CA SER A 247 11.53 29.27 3.15
C SER A 247 10.40 30.01 3.87
N GLY A 248 9.39 29.29 4.36
CA GLY A 248 8.30 29.84 5.19
C GLY A 248 8.81 30.42 6.51
N LEU A 249 9.69 29.70 7.21
CA LEU A 249 10.33 30.17 8.44
C LEU A 249 11.25 31.38 8.20
N MET A 250 12.04 31.38 7.12
CA MET A 250 12.84 32.55 6.74
C MET A 250 11.96 33.76 6.43
N GLY A 251 10.86 33.56 5.69
CA GLY A 251 9.88 34.61 5.41
C GLY A 251 9.29 35.20 6.69
N MET A 252 8.81 34.35 7.60
CA MET A 252 8.26 34.80 8.89
C MET A 252 9.30 35.54 9.76
N GLY A 253 10.55 35.06 9.79
CA GLY A 253 11.65 35.75 10.48
C GLY A 253 11.93 37.14 9.90
N TRP A 254 11.94 37.26 8.57
CA TRP A 254 12.09 38.55 7.88
C TRP A 254 10.94 39.50 8.21
N PHE A 255 9.68 39.05 8.08
CA PHE A 255 8.51 39.86 8.38
C PHE A 255 8.43 40.27 9.86
N GLY A 256 8.81 39.38 10.77
CA GLY A 256 8.89 39.65 12.21
C GLY A 256 9.87 40.78 12.53
N ARG A 257 11.08 40.76 11.93
CA ARG A 257 12.09 41.82 12.12
C ARG A 257 11.62 43.18 11.61
N LYS A 258 10.92 43.24 10.47
CA LYS A 258 10.38 44.50 9.93
C LYS A 258 9.33 45.13 10.87
N ARG A 259 8.51 44.31 11.53
CA ARG A 259 7.46 44.80 12.44
C ARG A 259 8.01 45.35 13.76
N MET A 260 9.17 44.87 14.22
CA MET A 260 9.79 45.34 15.45
C MET A 260 10.49 46.70 15.27
N LYS A 261 11.15 46.94 14.12
CA LYS A 261 11.80 48.24 13.84
C LYS A 261 10.83 49.41 13.77
N GLY A 262 9.60 49.21 13.31
CA GLY A 262 8.60 50.29 13.24
C GLY A 262 7.98 50.69 14.58
N LYS A 263 8.32 50.03 15.70
CA LYS A 263 7.77 50.34 17.03
C LYS A 263 8.71 51.15 17.92
N ASP A 264 9.98 51.24 17.55
CA ASP A 264 10.98 52.00 18.32
C ASP A 264 11.00 53.48 17.90
N ASP A 265 10.62 53.80 16.66
CA ASP A 265 10.57 55.19 16.16
C ASP A 265 9.38 55.99 16.72
N ASP A 266 8.34 55.34 17.26
CA ASP A 266 7.15 55.98 17.84
C ASP A 266 7.30 56.29 19.35
N ARG A 267 8.47 56.05 19.96
CA ARG A 267 8.74 56.28 21.40
C ARG A 267 9.57 57.52 21.71
N GLU A 268 9.95 58.32 20.70
CA GLU A 268 10.70 59.57 20.88
C GLU A 268 9.92 60.85 20.50
N ALA A 269 8.58 60.80 20.45
CA ALA A 269 7.72 61.99 20.26
C ALA A 269 6.79 62.24 21.46
#